data_AF-A0A455U692-F1
#
_entry.id   AF-A0A455U692-F1
#
_cell.length_a   1.000
_cell.length_b   1.000
_cell.length_c   1.000
_cell.angle_alpha   90.00
_cell.angle_beta   90.00
_cell.angle_gamma   90.00
#
_symmetry.space_group_name_H-M   'P 1'
#
loop_
_entity.id
_entity.type
_entity.pdbx_description
1 polymer ?
#
loop_
_entity_poly.entity_id
_entity_poly.type
_entity_poly.pdbx_seq_one_letter_code
_entity_poly.pdbx_strand_id
1 'polypeptide(L)'
;MMSNFGRPMLTHNGVPILTNDFFPILDNAGVKSSSIVAARLNETDGLHGIFGGASAGVRMEKIGTIQNKDAIRYRVKWYTGLALKSTKSLATLDKVRVG
;
A
#
# COMPACT_ATOMS: atom_id res chain seq x y z
N MET A 1 -22.05 -2.92 12.73
CA MET A 1 -20.59 -2.98 12.99
C MET A 1 -19.98 -4.00 12.05
N MET A 2 -18.89 -3.68 11.36
CA MET A 2 -18.23 -4.62 10.43
C MET A 2 -17.43 -5.66 11.24
N SER A 3 -17.73 -6.94 11.07
CA SER A 3 -17.20 -8.05 11.89
C SER A 3 -15.70 -8.34 11.74
N ASN A 4 -15.02 -7.68 10.81
CA ASN A 4 -13.77 -8.22 10.25
C ASN A 4 -12.47 -7.69 10.87
N PHE A 5 -12.50 -6.79 11.87
CA PHE A 5 -11.27 -6.15 12.36
C PHE A 5 -11.07 -6.15 13.88
N GLY A 6 -11.98 -6.75 14.67
CA GLY A 6 -11.83 -6.87 16.14
C GLY A 6 -11.69 -5.54 16.90
N ARG A 7 -11.84 -4.40 16.20
CA ARG A 7 -11.73 -3.03 16.70
C ARG A 7 -12.77 -2.16 15.99
N PRO A 8 -13.30 -1.12 16.64
CA PRO A 8 -14.13 -0.13 15.96
C PRO A 8 -13.31 0.52 14.84
N MET A 9 -13.89 0.55 13.65
CA MET A 9 -13.27 1.11 12.46
C MET A 9 -14.15 2.24 11.94
N LEU A 10 -13.52 3.35 11.54
CA LEU A 10 -14.23 4.45 10.91
C LEU A 10 -14.75 4.00 9.53
N THR A 11 -16.03 4.22 9.28
CA THR A 11 -16.67 3.89 8.00
C THR A 11 -17.47 5.06 7.47
N HIS A 12 -17.50 5.22 6.16
CA HIS A 12 -18.39 6.14 5.46
C HIS A 12 -19.33 5.35 4.55
N ASN A 13 -20.65 5.42 4.77
CA ASN A 13 -21.66 4.62 4.04
C ASN A 13 -21.35 3.12 3.99
N GLY A 14 -20.81 2.57 5.09
CA GLY A 14 -20.40 1.17 5.18
C GLY A 14 -19.07 0.83 4.54
N VAL A 15 -18.38 1.80 3.91
CA VAL A 15 -17.04 1.61 3.34
C VAL A 15 -15.97 1.91 4.39
N PRO A 16 -14.99 1.00 4.63
CA PRO A 16 -13.85 1.24 5.51
C PRO A 16 -13.02 2.45 5.11
N ILE A 17 -12.61 3.24 6.10
CA ILE A 17 -11.56 4.25 5.92
C ILE A 17 -10.27 3.71 6.55
N LEU A 18 -9.22 3.61 5.73
CA LEU A 18 -7.88 3.18 6.14
C LEU A 18 -6.94 4.39 6.13
N THR A 19 -6.15 4.53 7.19
CA THR A 19 -5.12 5.57 7.30
C THR A 19 -3.78 5.04 6.79
N ASN A 20 -3.10 5.83 5.97
CA ASN A 20 -1.77 5.51 5.47
C ASN A 20 -0.87 6.74 5.61
N ASP A 21 0.12 6.66 6.49
CA ASP A 21 1.04 7.76 6.79
C ASP A 21 2.06 8.03 5.67
N PHE A 22 2.15 7.12 4.69
CA PHE A 22 3.02 7.26 3.52
C PHE A 22 2.33 7.95 2.33
N PHE A 23 1.08 8.39 2.47
CA PHE A 23 0.46 9.25 1.45
C PHE A 23 1.16 10.61 1.41
N PRO A 24 1.47 11.13 0.21
CA PRO A 24 2.15 12.42 0.11
C PRO A 24 1.28 13.55 0.66
N ILE A 25 1.92 14.48 1.38
CA ILE A 25 1.35 15.75 1.80
C ILE A 25 2.05 16.85 1.01
N LEU A 26 1.29 17.60 0.24
CA LEU A 26 1.75 18.74 -0.54
C LEU A 26 1.54 20.01 0.28
N ASP A 27 2.56 20.86 0.36
CA ASP A 27 2.47 22.20 0.94
C ASP A 27 2.48 23.22 -0.19
N ASN A 28 1.40 23.98 -0.31
CA ASN A 28 1.29 25.07 -1.27
C ASN A 28 0.98 26.38 -0.55
N ALA A 29 2.00 27.22 -0.39
CA ALA A 29 1.92 28.51 0.30
C ALA A 29 1.33 28.44 1.72
N GLY A 30 1.69 27.41 2.49
CA GLY A 30 1.22 27.20 3.87
C GLY A 30 -0.09 26.44 3.96
N VAL A 31 -0.72 26.09 2.83
CA VAL A 31 -1.87 25.18 2.79
C VAL A 31 -1.34 23.77 2.56
N LYS A 32 -1.34 22.97 3.64
CA LYS A 32 -1.05 21.54 3.56
C LYS A 32 -2.26 20.81 3.04
N SER A 33 -2.04 19.96 2.05
CA SER A 33 -3.09 19.17 1.43
C SER A 33 -2.62 17.76 1.14
N SER A 34 -3.53 16.80 1.16
CA SER A 34 -3.29 15.41 0.78
C SER A 34 -4.46 14.89 -0.05
N SER A 35 -4.31 13.69 -0.58
CA SER A 35 -5.31 13.07 -1.43
C SER A 35 -5.97 11.90 -0.70
N ILE A 36 -7.29 11.76 -0.84
CA ILE A 36 -8.04 10.59 -0.37
C ILE A 36 -8.33 9.72 -1.57
N VAL A 37 -8.01 8.42 -1.45
CA VAL A 37 -8.21 7.46 -2.53
C VAL A 37 -9.29 6.45 -2.15
N ALA A 38 -10.31 6.34 -3.00
CA ALA A 38 -11.33 5.31 -2.94
C ALA A 38 -11.00 4.24 -3.97
N ALA A 39 -10.79 3.00 -3.51
CA ALA A 39 -10.43 1.88 -4.38
C ALA A 39 -11.40 0.72 -4.18
N ARG A 40 -11.78 0.08 -5.29
CA ARG A 40 -12.45 -1.23 -5.27
C ARG A 40 -11.38 -2.31 -5.37
N LEU A 41 -11.08 -2.96 -4.24
CA LEU A 41 -10.07 -4.01 -4.15
C LEU A 41 -10.68 -5.36 -4.50
N ASN A 42 -10.36 -5.90 -5.68
CA ASN A 42 -10.70 -7.26 -6.07
C ASN A 42 -9.86 -7.72 -7.27
N GLU A 43 -9.84 -9.03 -7.53
CA GLU A 43 -9.09 -9.63 -8.63
C GLU A 43 -9.80 -9.60 -9.98
N THR A 44 -11.12 -9.41 -10.03
CA THR A 44 -11.91 -9.52 -11.27
C THR A 44 -11.83 -8.25 -12.12
N ASP A 45 -12.26 -7.12 -11.56
CA ASP A 45 -12.39 -5.82 -12.24
C ASP A 45 -11.78 -4.66 -11.44
N GLY A 46 -11.24 -4.95 -10.26
CA GLY A 46 -10.73 -3.99 -9.30
C GLY A 46 -9.24 -3.69 -9.39
N LEU A 47 -8.78 -2.94 -8.40
CA LEU A 47 -7.37 -2.76 -8.09
C LEU A 47 -6.88 -3.98 -7.28
N HIS A 48 -5.80 -4.61 -7.72
CA HIS A 48 -5.16 -5.70 -6.97
C HIS A 48 -3.65 -5.67 -7.14
N GLY A 49 -2.96 -6.21 -6.13
CA GLY A 49 -1.52 -6.43 -6.19
C GLY A 49 -1.18 -7.59 -7.11
N ILE A 50 -0.06 -7.48 -7.82
CA ILE A 50 0.56 -8.57 -8.55
C ILE A 50 1.93 -8.85 -7.93
N PHE A 51 2.30 -10.11 -7.81
CA PHE A 51 3.57 -10.48 -7.18
C PHE A 51 4.13 -11.78 -7.77
N GLY A 52 5.44 -11.96 -7.63
CA GLY A 52 6.14 -13.14 -8.14
C GLY A 52 6.21 -14.30 -7.14
N GLY A 53 5.74 -15.48 -7.54
CA GLY A 53 5.92 -16.73 -6.77
C GLY A 53 5.02 -16.86 -5.54
N ALA A 54 5.24 -17.91 -4.74
CA ALA A 54 4.32 -18.35 -3.69
C ALA A 54 4.34 -17.50 -2.40
N SER A 55 5.34 -16.64 -2.20
CA SER A 55 5.55 -15.89 -0.96
C SER A 55 5.21 -14.40 -1.10
N ALA A 56 4.12 -14.08 -1.80
CA ALA A 56 3.70 -12.70 -2.05
C ALA A 56 4.79 -11.80 -2.65
N GLY A 57 5.71 -12.37 -3.44
CA GLY A 57 6.81 -11.65 -4.08
C GLY A 57 8.10 -11.52 -3.26
N VAL A 58 8.08 -11.78 -1.94
CA VAL A 58 9.24 -11.58 -1.06
C VAL A 58 10.14 -12.81 -1.10
N ARG A 59 11.44 -12.60 -1.30
CA ARG A 59 12.46 -13.66 -1.22
C ARG A 59 13.66 -13.20 -0.42
N MET A 60 14.10 -14.07 0.49
CA MET A 60 15.35 -13.91 1.22
C MET A 60 16.33 -15.00 0.76
N GLU A 61 17.51 -14.57 0.29
CA GLU A 61 18.57 -15.46 -0.19
C GLU A 61 19.84 -15.23 0.63
N LYS A 62 20.44 -16.30 1.14
CA LYS A 62 21.76 -16.22 1.78
C LYS A 62 22.83 -16.11 0.69
N ILE A 63 23.57 -15.01 0.68
CA ILE A 63 24.63 -14.75 -0.30
C ILE A 63 25.94 -15.42 0.11
N GLY A 64 26.17 -15.59 1.43
CA GLY A 64 27.38 -16.20 1.98
C GLY A 64 28.15 -15.27 2.92
N THR A 65 29.37 -15.64 3.26
CA THR A 65 30.26 -14.93 4.19
C THR A 65 31.02 -13.80 3.51
N ILE A 66 31.41 -12.80 4.30
CA ILE A 66 32.28 -11.70 3.85
C ILE A 66 33.73 -12.09 4.15
N GLN A 67 34.63 -11.95 3.17
CA GLN A 67 36.04 -12.28 3.39
C GLN A 67 36.72 -11.38 4.43
N ASN A 68 36.37 -10.09 4.44
CA ASN A 68 37.06 -9.07 5.24
C ASN A 68 36.45 -8.87 6.64
N LYS A 69 35.38 -9.58 6.97
CA LYS A 69 34.69 -9.46 8.25
C LYS A 69 33.86 -10.71 8.52
N ASP A 70 33.82 -11.14 9.77
CA ASP A 70 32.90 -12.20 10.21
C ASP A 70 31.45 -11.69 10.15
N ALA A 71 30.84 -11.84 8.98
CA ALA A 71 29.47 -11.44 8.70
C ALA A 71 28.91 -12.29 7.56
N ILE A 72 27.62 -12.61 7.65
CA ILE A 72 26.86 -13.30 6.61
C ILE A 72 25.94 -12.29 5.94
N ARG A 73 25.96 -12.27 4.60
CA ARG A 73 25.07 -11.42 3.81
C ARG A 73 23.81 -12.16 3.43
N TYR A 74 22.69 -11.46 3.59
CA TYR A 74 21.39 -11.86 3.06
C TYR A 74 20.94 -10.83 2.03
N ARG A 75 20.37 -11.30 0.92
CA ARG A 75 19.68 -10.47 -0.05
C ARG A 75 18.19 -10.61 0.16
N VAL A 76 17.53 -9.47 0.33
CA VAL A 76 16.07 -9.41 0.34
C VAL A 76 15.64 -8.82 -1.00
N LYS A 77 14.78 -9.55 -1.71
CA LYS A 77 14.15 -9.11 -2.97
C LYS A 77 12.65 -9.07 -2.75
N TRP A 78 11.99 -8.06 -3.27
CA TRP A 78 10.53 -8.04 -3.34
C TRP A 78 10.09 -7.64 -4.74
N TYR A 79 9.48 -8.58 -5.45
CA TYR A 79 8.92 -8.36 -6.78
C TYR A 79 7.41 -8.22 -6.65
N THR A 80 6.95 -6.98 -6.66
CA THR A 80 5.54 -6.62 -6.52
C THR A 80 5.18 -5.50 -7.50
N GLY A 81 3.91 -5.42 -7.84
CA GLY A 81 3.33 -4.37 -8.65
C GLY A 81 1.86 -4.20 -8.33
N LEU A 82 1.24 -3.21 -8.96
CA LEU A 82 -0.17 -2.89 -8.76
C LEU A 82 -0.86 -2.84 -10.12
N ALA A 83 -1.96 -3.57 -10.28
CA ALA A 83 -2.70 -3.65 -11.52
C ALA A 83 -4.09 -3.02 -11.35
N LEU A 84 -4.40 -2.02 -12.18
CA LEU A 84 -5.71 -1.41 -12.30
C LEU A 84 -6.41 -1.96 -13.54
N LYS A 85 -7.37 -2.87 -13.36
CA LYS A 85 -8.10 -3.50 -14.48
C LYS A 85 -9.19 -2.62 -15.07
N SER A 86 -9.69 -1.65 -14.30
CA SER A 86 -10.72 -0.71 -14.75
C SER A 86 -10.45 0.67 -14.17
N THR A 87 -10.47 1.70 -15.01
CA THR A 87 -10.33 3.10 -14.57
C THR A 87 -11.48 3.56 -13.67
N LYS A 88 -12.61 2.84 -13.66
CA LYS A 88 -13.75 3.09 -12.78
C LYS A 88 -13.57 2.50 -11.37
N SER A 89 -12.54 1.68 -11.15
CA SER A 89 -12.29 1.01 -9.88
C SER A 89 -11.41 1.82 -8.91
N LEU A 90 -11.01 3.03 -9.33
CA LEU A 90 -10.20 3.95 -8.53
C LEU A 90 -10.71 5.38 -8.70
N ALA A 91 -10.86 6.09 -7.59
CA ALA A 91 -11.18 7.51 -7.58
C ALA A 91 -10.30 8.22 -6.55
N THR A 92 -9.90 9.45 -6.87
CA THR A 92 -9.05 10.27 -6.01
C THR A 92 -9.72 11.62 -5.77
N LEU A 93 -9.88 11.99 -4.51
CA LEU A 93 -10.21 13.35 -4.11
C LEU A 93 -8.90 14.06 -3.78
N ASP A 94 -8.54 15.05 -4.61
CA ASP A 94 -7.30 15.78 -4.48
C ASP A 94 -7.46 17.07 -3.65
N LYS A 95 -6.35 17.60 -3.14
CA LYS A 95 -6.26 18.87 -2.39
C LYS A 95 -7.14 18.92 -1.13
N VAL A 96 -7.30 17.80 -0.44
CA VAL A 96 -7.97 17.77 0.87
C VAL A 96 -7.07 18.46 1.88
N ARG A 97 -7.54 19.57 2.46
CA ARG A 97 -6.76 20.34 3.43
C ARG A 97 -6.48 19.51 4.69
N VAL A 98 -5.23 19.54 5.12
CA VAL A 98 -4.74 18.88 6.33
C VAL A 98 -4.28 19.98 7.30
N GLY A 99 -5.11 20.34 8.28
CA GLY A 99 -4.85 21.44 9.22
C GLY A 99 -5.56 22.73 8.85
#